data_AF-A0A9X0QI02-F1
#
_entry.id   AF-A0A9X0QI02-F1
#
_cell.length_a   1.000
_cell.length_b   1.000
_cell.length_c   1.000
_cell.angle_alpha   90.00
_cell.angle_beta   90.00
_cell.angle_gamma   90.00
#
_symmetry.space_group_name_H-M   'P 1'
#
loop_
_entity.id
_entity.type
_entity.pdbx_description
1 polymer ?
#
loop_
_entity_poly.entity_id
_entity_poly.type
_entity_poly.pdbx_seq_one_letter_code
_entity_poly.pdbx_strand_id
1 'polypeptide(L)'
;MTGADRSWAQRYQIDDILHYSRVSKETGIGTSEYAQVIALHSQENRLIVLRGNREQTTYNPRRQMGVTVYRAREKAFAVGDRVQFTAPNRELKVANRELGSIDNIAPSGSMQLKLDCGRSVEFTAQSFPHLDHDYAVTSHSSQGQTAERVLIHVDTELGAKDLLNRRLAYVSVSRGQWDAQILTNDREKLSQALSHDVSHNSAYQPEQAILGVQQKIGPSSERVLERSIGYGLGL
;
A
#
# COMPACT_ATOMS: atom_id res chain seq x y z
N MET A 1 -3.65 -3.03 0.49
CA MET A 1 -4.01 -4.10 -0.47
C MET A 1 -3.38 -3.78 -1.82
N THR A 2 -2.74 -4.74 -2.49
CA THR A 2 -2.09 -4.49 -3.79
C THR A 2 -3.10 -4.40 -4.94
N GLY A 3 -2.66 -3.98 -6.12
CA GLY A 3 -3.48 -4.00 -7.33
C GLY A 3 -3.98 -5.40 -7.68
N ALA A 4 -3.13 -6.42 -7.56
CA ALA A 4 -3.49 -7.80 -7.83
C ALA A 4 -4.45 -8.36 -6.77
N ASP A 5 -4.26 -8.01 -5.50
CA ASP A 5 -5.14 -8.47 -4.42
C ASP A 5 -6.58 -7.96 -4.60
N ARG A 6 -6.75 -6.73 -5.10
CA ARG A 6 -8.07 -6.14 -5.40
C ARG A 6 -8.87 -6.91 -6.45
N SER A 7 -8.24 -7.81 -7.20
CA SER A 7 -8.93 -8.67 -8.16
C SER A 7 -9.63 -9.88 -7.51
N TRP A 8 -9.44 -10.10 -6.19
CA TRP A 8 -9.89 -11.31 -5.52
C TRP A 8 -10.78 -11.01 -4.33
N ALA A 9 -12.03 -11.50 -4.36
CA ALA A 9 -13.02 -11.28 -3.31
C ALA A 9 -12.54 -11.74 -1.93
N GLN A 10 -11.77 -12.84 -1.87
CA GLN A 10 -11.20 -13.37 -0.62
C GLN A 10 -10.21 -12.44 0.09
N ARG A 11 -9.71 -11.39 -0.59
CA ARG A 11 -8.79 -10.41 0.00
C ARG A 11 -9.50 -9.28 0.74
N TYR A 12 -10.82 -9.18 0.57
CA TYR A 12 -11.69 -8.22 1.23
C TYR A 12 -12.21 -8.81 2.54
N GLN A 13 -12.64 -7.92 3.44
CA GLN A 13 -13.31 -8.26 4.68
C GLN A 13 -14.71 -7.63 4.69
N ILE A 14 -15.61 -8.25 5.43
CA ILE A 14 -16.89 -7.61 5.77
C ILE A 14 -16.57 -6.30 6.51
N ASP A 15 -17.33 -5.25 6.24
CA ASP A 15 -17.16 -3.88 6.72
C ASP A 15 -15.97 -3.09 6.13
N ASP A 16 -15.23 -3.66 5.17
CA ASP A 16 -14.31 -2.86 4.36
C ASP A 16 -15.09 -1.74 3.63
N ILE A 17 -14.51 -0.54 3.63
CA ILE A 17 -15.06 0.63 2.95
C ILE A 17 -14.35 0.79 1.60
N LEU A 18 -15.13 0.81 0.53
CA LEU A 18 -14.65 0.92 -0.85
C LEU A 18 -14.92 2.31 -1.38
N HIS A 19 -13.90 2.93 -1.97
CA HIS A 19 -14.01 4.18 -2.70
C HIS A 19 -13.73 3.97 -4.18
N TYR A 20 -14.62 4.43 -5.04
CA TYR A 20 -14.55 4.23 -6.48
C TYR A 20 -14.12 5.52 -7.19
N SER A 21 -12.90 5.53 -7.73
CA SER A 21 -12.37 6.67 -8.50
C SER A 21 -12.79 6.69 -9.97
N ARG A 22 -13.53 5.67 -10.43
CA ARG A 22 -13.96 5.50 -11.82
C ARG A 22 -15.40 5.02 -11.89
N VAL A 23 -16.14 5.55 -12.86
CA VAL A 23 -17.50 5.09 -13.18
C VAL A 23 -17.44 3.67 -13.74
N SER A 24 -18.38 2.82 -13.34
CA SER A 24 -18.59 1.49 -13.91
C SER A 24 -19.98 1.37 -14.51
N LYS A 25 -20.05 1.17 -15.83
CA LYS A 25 -21.32 0.94 -16.53
C LYS A 25 -21.97 -0.38 -16.15
N GLU A 26 -21.17 -1.38 -15.76
CA GLU A 26 -21.65 -2.71 -15.39
C GLU A 26 -22.36 -2.70 -14.04
N THR A 27 -21.80 -1.97 -13.07
CA THR A 27 -22.32 -1.95 -11.69
C THR A 27 -23.18 -0.72 -11.39
N GLY A 28 -23.20 0.28 -12.27
CA GLY A 28 -23.90 1.55 -12.03
C GLY A 28 -23.26 2.41 -10.94
N ILE A 29 -22.06 2.04 -10.47
CA ILE A 29 -21.32 2.77 -9.44
C ILE A 29 -20.67 4.01 -10.05
N GLY A 30 -20.92 5.15 -9.42
CA GLY A 30 -20.43 6.45 -9.83
C GLY A 30 -18.97 6.71 -9.44
N THR A 31 -18.44 7.85 -9.89
CA THR A 31 -17.14 8.33 -9.46
C THR A 31 -17.24 9.00 -8.09
N SER A 32 -16.18 8.87 -7.28
CA SER A 32 -16.10 9.36 -5.90
C SER A 32 -17.18 8.78 -4.96
N GLU A 33 -17.75 7.63 -5.33
CA GLU A 33 -18.76 6.95 -4.53
C GLU A 33 -18.11 6.07 -3.46
N TYR A 34 -18.75 5.96 -2.30
CA TYR A 34 -18.40 5.04 -1.23
C TYR A 34 -19.41 3.90 -1.12
N ALA A 35 -18.92 2.70 -0.83
CA ALA A 35 -19.74 1.55 -0.48
C ALA A 35 -19.09 0.72 0.63
N GLN A 36 -19.88 -0.04 1.38
CA GLN A 36 -19.42 -0.94 2.41
C GLN A 36 -19.56 -2.39 1.95
N VAL A 37 -18.55 -3.22 2.17
CA VAL A 37 -18.64 -4.66 1.89
C VAL A 37 -19.55 -5.32 2.92
N ILE A 38 -20.64 -5.96 2.47
CA ILE A 38 -21.60 -6.63 3.36
C ILE A 38 -21.55 -8.16 3.23
N ALA A 39 -21.09 -8.69 2.09
CA ALA A 39 -20.91 -10.14 1.92
C ALA A 39 -19.86 -10.47 0.85
N LEU A 40 -19.32 -11.68 0.96
CA LEU A 40 -18.24 -12.21 0.14
C LEU A 40 -18.62 -13.63 -0.32
N HIS A 41 -18.54 -13.89 -1.63
CA HIS A 41 -18.63 -15.25 -2.19
C HIS A 41 -17.29 -15.59 -2.84
N SER A 42 -16.36 -16.11 -2.04
CA SER A 42 -14.97 -16.37 -2.45
C SER A 42 -14.87 -17.38 -3.60
N GLN A 43 -15.69 -18.44 -3.58
CA GLN A 43 -15.70 -19.48 -4.61
C GLN A 43 -16.05 -18.95 -6.00
N GLU A 44 -16.97 -17.98 -6.06
CA GLU A 44 -17.40 -17.33 -7.32
C GLU A 44 -16.65 -16.04 -7.62
N ASN A 45 -15.74 -15.64 -6.73
CA ASN A 45 -15.07 -14.35 -6.76
C ASN A 45 -16.05 -13.17 -6.87
N ARG A 46 -17.10 -13.13 -6.04
CA ARG A 46 -18.07 -12.03 -6.00
C ARG A 46 -18.03 -11.27 -4.68
N LEU A 47 -18.21 -9.95 -4.78
CA LEU A 47 -18.44 -9.04 -3.66
C LEU A 47 -19.87 -8.54 -3.69
N ILE A 48 -20.49 -8.41 -2.52
CA ILE A 48 -21.74 -7.67 -2.35
C ILE A 48 -21.42 -6.44 -1.52
N VAL A 49 -21.76 -5.28 -2.05
CA VAL A 49 -21.52 -3.98 -1.42
C VAL A 49 -22.81 -3.23 -1.21
N LEU A 50 -22.94 -2.56 -0.07
CA LEU A 50 -24.01 -1.61 0.23
C LEU A 50 -23.54 -0.21 -0.14
N ARG A 51 -24.22 0.41 -1.08
CA ARG A 51 -23.93 1.77 -1.57
C ARG A 51 -24.56 2.83 -0.67
N GLY A 52 -24.11 4.09 -0.79
CA GLY A 52 -24.67 5.22 -0.03
C GLY A 52 -26.17 5.46 -0.26
N ASN A 53 -26.70 5.06 -1.43
CA ASN A 53 -28.14 5.09 -1.75
C ASN A 53 -28.93 3.91 -1.17
N ARG A 54 -28.31 3.06 -0.33
CA ARG A 54 -28.86 1.83 0.26
C ARG A 54 -29.14 0.70 -0.73
N GLU A 55 -28.68 0.82 -1.97
CA GLU A 55 -28.72 -0.29 -2.91
C GLU A 55 -27.61 -1.30 -2.62
N GLN A 56 -27.92 -2.57 -2.81
CA GLN A 56 -26.92 -3.63 -2.82
C GLN A 56 -26.49 -3.89 -4.24
N THR A 57 -25.17 -3.97 -4.45
CA THR A 57 -24.61 -4.29 -5.76
C THR A 57 -23.67 -5.46 -5.64
N THR A 58 -23.92 -6.49 -6.45
CA THR A 58 -23.08 -7.69 -6.51
C THR A 58 -22.22 -7.64 -7.78
N TYR A 59 -20.91 -7.81 -7.65
CA TYR A 59 -20.02 -7.80 -8.80
C TYR A 59 -18.74 -8.62 -8.58
N ASN A 60 -18.05 -8.95 -9.68
CA ASN A 60 -16.74 -9.58 -9.62
C ASN A 60 -15.65 -8.49 -9.55
N PRO A 61 -14.82 -8.45 -8.49
CA PRO A 61 -13.87 -7.35 -8.28
C PRO A 61 -12.78 -7.26 -9.37
N ARG A 62 -12.53 -8.34 -10.14
CA ARG A 62 -11.65 -8.29 -11.33
C ARG A 62 -12.10 -7.29 -12.39
N ARG A 63 -13.42 -7.10 -12.52
CA ARG A 63 -14.01 -6.26 -13.56
C ARG A 63 -14.17 -4.81 -13.10
N GLN A 64 -13.93 -4.54 -11.82
CA GLN A 64 -14.12 -3.22 -11.23
C GLN A 64 -12.76 -2.51 -11.10
N MET A 65 -12.62 -1.40 -11.81
CA MET A 65 -11.39 -0.60 -11.79
C MET A 65 -11.49 0.59 -10.83
N GLY A 66 -10.34 1.13 -10.44
CA GLY A 66 -10.27 2.37 -9.67
C GLY A 66 -10.74 2.25 -8.22
N VAL A 67 -10.69 1.06 -7.63
CA VAL A 67 -11.16 0.80 -6.27
C VAL A 67 -10.01 1.05 -5.27
N THR A 68 -10.26 1.88 -4.28
CA THR A 68 -9.42 1.99 -3.08
C THR A 68 -10.18 1.35 -1.91
N VAL A 69 -9.46 0.63 -1.05
CA VAL A 69 -10.05 -0.12 0.07
C VAL A 69 -9.53 0.46 1.37
N TYR A 70 -10.45 0.81 2.25
CA TYR A 70 -10.23 1.38 3.57
C TYR A 70 -10.82 0.46 4.63
N ARG A 71 -10.32 0.58 5.85
CA ARG A 71 -10.92 -0.03 7.04
C ARG A 71 -11.42 1.07 7.95
N ALA A 72 -12.67 0.96 8.37
CA ALA A 72 -13.20 1.85 9.39
C ALA A 72 -12.42 1.65 10.70
N ARG A 73 -12.02 2.76 11.32
CA ARG A 73 -11.36 2.78 12.61
C ARG A 73 -11.94 3.92 13.43
N GLU A 74 -12.29 3.61 14.66
CA GLU A 74 -12.66 4.63 15.63
C GLU A 74 -11.38 5.24 16.20
N LYS A 75 -11.34 6.58 16.26
CA LYS A 75 -10.24 7.36 16.82
C LYS A 75 -10.80 8.52 17.61
N ALA A 76 -10.20 8.76 18.77
CA ALA A 76 -10.47 9.94 19.57
C ALA A 76 -9.56 11.08 19.12
N PHE A 77 -10.12 12.28 19.07
CA PHE A 77 -9.44 13.53 18.74
C PHE A 77 -9.81 14.59 19.79
N ALA A 78 -8.88 15.49 20.07
CA ALA A 78 -9.00 16.59 20.99
C ALA A 78 -8.49 17.89 20.36
N VAL A 79 -8.92 19.02 20.93
CA VAL A 79 -8.38 20.34 20.57
C VAL A 79 -6.88 20.37 20.91
N GLY A 80 -6.08 20.86 19.96
CA GLY A 80 -4.62 20.86 20.02
C GLY A 80 -3.95 19.66 19.36
N ASP A 81 -4.71 18.64 18.95
CA ASP A 81 -4.10 17.45 18.36
C ASP A 81 -3.45 17.74 17.01
N ARG A 82 -2.28 17.14 16.77
CA ARG A 82 -1.59 17.16 15.48
C ARG A 82 -2.16 16.09 14.57
N VAL A 83 -2.60 16.49 13.39
CA VAL A 83 -3.32 15.63 12.46
C VAL A 83 -2.83 15.77 11.03
N GLN A 84 -3.06 14.72 10.24
CA GLN A 84 -2.77 14.66 8.82
C GLN A 84 -3.96 14.13 8.05
N PHE A 85 -4.20 14.67 6.86
CA PHE A 85 -5.18 14.11 5.93
C PHE A 85 -4.61 12.86 5.24
N THR A 86 -5.39 11.78 5.16
CA THR A 86 -4.96 10.51 4.56
C THR A 86 -5.47 10.30 3.13
N ALA A 87 -6.30 11.23 2.64
CA ALA A 87 -6.76 11.31 1.26
C ALA A 87 -6.92 12.78 0.86
N PRO A 88 -6.81 13.11 -0.45
CA PRO A 88 -7.08 14.46 -0.91
C PRO A 88 -8.59 14.75 -0.94
N ASN A 89 -8.97 16.00 -0.73
CA ASN A 89 -10.34 16.48 -0.93
C ASN A 89 -10.34 17.79 -1.71
N ARG A 90 -11.00 17.78 -2.88
CA ARG A 90 -11.01 18.92 -3.81
C ARG A 90 -11.87 20.08 -3.30
N GLU A 91 -12.97 19.80 -2.61
CA GLU A 91 -13.89 20.83 -2.10
C GLU A 91 -13.24 21.59 -0.94
N LEU A 92 -12.63 20.85 -0.01
CA LEU A 92 -11.84 21.43 1.09
C LEU A 92 -10.49 21.98 0.63
N LYS A 93 -10.09 21.72 -0.62
CA LYS A 93 -8.77 22.04 -1.20
C LYS A 93 -7.63 21.57 -0.28
N VAL A 94 -7.72 20.33 0.19
CA VAL A 94 -6.67 19.69 1.00
C VAL A 94 -5.99 18.58 0.22
N ALA A 95 -4.68 18.50 0.34
CA ALA A 95 -3.87 17.46 -0.27
C ALA A 95 -3.74 16.25 0.67
N ASN A 96 -3.40 15.09 0.09
CA ASN A 96 -2.98 13.95 0.90
C ASN A 96 -1.70 14.28 1.65
N ARG A 97 -1.63 13.90 2.94
CA ARG A 97 -0.56 14.23 3.90
C ARG A 97 -0.43 15.72 4.23
N GLU A 98 -1.44 16.53 3.93
CA GLU A 98 -1.46 17.89 4.43
C GLU A 98 -1.64 17.87 5.96
N LEU A 99 -0.80 18.64 6.65
CA LEU A 99 -0.68 18.65 8.10
C LEU A 99 -1.41 19.84 8.71
N GLY A 100 -1.87 19.66 9.93
CA GLY A 100 -2.46 20.73 10.72
C GLY A 100 -2.66 20.37 12.17
N SER A 101 -3.40 21.24 12.85
CA SER A 101 -3.80 21.07 14.25
C SER A 101 -5.30 21.31 14.39
N ILE A 102 -5.94 20.58 15.29
CA ILE A 102 -7.35 20.80 15.62
C ILE A 102 -7.44 22.07 16.49
N ASP A 103 -8.14 23.09 15.97
CA ASP A 103 -8.35 24.37 16.65
C ASP A 103 -9.61 24.34 17.51
N ASN A 104 -10.67 23.67 17.03
CA ASN A 104 -11.93 23.54 17.75
C ASN A 104 -12.70 22.27 17.33
N ILE A 105 -13.46 21.71 18.27
CA ILE A 105 -14.43 20.64 18.02
C ILE A 105 -15.78 21.09 18.59
N ALA A 106 -16.74 21.35 17.72
CA ALA A 106 -18.09 21.75 18.12
C ALA A 106 -18.87 20.55 18.71
N PRO A 107 -19.87 20.79 19.59
CA PRO A 107 -20.75 19.74 20.09
C PRO A 107 -21.52 18.96 19.00
N SER A 108 -21.68 19.57 17.82
CA SER A 108 -22.26 18.92 16.63
C SER A 108 -21.34 17.89 15.97
N GLY A 109 -20.07 17.81 16.38
CA GLY A 109 -19.04 17.00 15.74
C GLY A 109 -18.33 17.69 14.56
N SER A 110 -18.60 18.98 14.30
CA SER A 110 -17.82 19.76 13.35
C SER A 110 -16.42 20.02 13.91
N MET A 111 -15.39 19.79 13.10
CA MET A 111 -13.99 20.00 13.46
C MET A 111 -13.42 21.14 12.62
N GLN A 112 -12.82 22.12 13.30
CA GLN A 112 -12.06 23.20 12.69
C GLN A 112 -10.58 22.92 12.85
N LEU A 113 -9.85 22.86 11.74
CA LEU A 113 -8.42 22.62 11.69
C LEU A 113 -7.69 23.86 11.19
N LYS A 114 -6.58 24.18 11.83
CA LYS A 114 -5.58 25.14 11.34
C LYS A 114 -4.46 24.36 10.67
N LEU A 115 -4.33 24.50 9.36
CA LEU A 115 -3.31 23.85 8.55
C LEU A 115 -1.97 24.57 8.68
N ASP A 116 -0.88 23.83 8.46
CA ASP A 116 0.49 24.38 8.54
C ASP A 116 0.76 25.41 7.42
N CYS A 117 0.01 25.34 6.32
CA CYS A 117 0.02 26.37 5.28
C CYS A 117 -0.68 27.68 5.69
N GLY A 118 -1.20 27.77 6.93
CA GLY A 118 -1.86 28.93 7.51
C GLY A 118 -3.36 29.03 7.24
N ARG A 119 -3.92 28.13 6.42
CA ARG A 119 -5.36 28.08 6.12
C ARG A 119 -6.15 27.43 7.26
N SER A 120 -7.44 27.75 7.35
CA SER A 120 -8.40 27.00 8.18
C SER A 120 -9.32 26.16 7.30
N VAL A 121 -9.68 24.97 7.79
CA VAL A 121 -10.63 24.05 7.14
C VAL A 121 -11.61 23.56 8.18
N GLU A 122 -12.89 23.51 7.81
CA GLU A 122 -13.96 22.97 8.64
C GLU A 122 -14.62 21.79 7.93
N PHE A 123 -14.83 20.69 8.64
CA PHE A 123 -15.53 19.51 8.14
C PHE A 123 -16.05 18.63 9.29
N THR A 124 -16.93 17.68 8.99
CA THR A 124 -17.37 16.66 9.94
C THR A 124 -16.73 15.32 9.59
N ALA A 125 -16.46 14.49 10.60
CA ALA A 125 -15.89 13.15 10.37
C ALA A 125 -16.78 12.29 9.44
N GLN A 126 -18.10 12.52 9.44
CA GLN A 126 -19.04 11.83 8.57
C GLN A 126 -18.91 12.24 7.10
N SER A 127 -18.61 13.52 6.81
CA SER A 127 -18.47 13.98 5.42
C SER A 127 -17.11 13.60 4.83
N PHE A 128 -16.06 13.50 5.65
CA PHE A 128 -14.73 13.16 5.18
C PHE A 128 -13.90 12.39 6.23
N PRO A 129 -14.07 11.06 6.34
CA PRO A 129 -13.40 10.22 7.34
C PRO A 129 -11.95 9.85 6.96
N HIS A 130 -11.17 10.83 6.49
CA HIS A 130 -9.78 10.65 6.04
C HIS A 130 -8.81 11.53 6.84
N LEU A 131 -8.85 11.36 8.16
CA LEU A 131 -8.00 12.06 9.11
C LEU A 131 -7.28 11.05 10.01
N ASP A 132 -6.02 11.30 10.31
CA ASP A 132 -5.24 10.55 11.29
C ASP A 132 -4.40 11.50 12.15
N HIS A 133 -3.94 11.01 13.30
CA HIS A 133 -2.91 11.65 14.10
C HIS A 133 -1.58 11.69 13.33
N ASP A 134 -0.84 12.77 13.54
CA ASP A 134 0.47 13.03 12.92
C ASP A 134 1.63 12.94 13.93
N TYR A 135 1.39 12.39 15.13
CA TYR A 135 2.42 12.26 16.17
C TYR A 135 3.53 11.27 15.82
N ALA A 136 3.21 10.26 15.01
CA ALA A 136 4.16 9.26 14.57
C ALA A 136 3.85 8.87 13.13
N VAL A 137 4.90 8.84 12.31
CA VAL A 137 4.81 8.48 10.90
C VAL A 137 5.72 7.30 10.60
N THR A 138 5.35 6.52 9.61
CA THR A 138 6.23 5.44 9.11
C THR A 138 7.44 6.02 8.38
N SER A 139 8.57 5.31 8.40
CA SER A 139 9.77 5.67 7.64
C SER A 139 9.48 5.98 6.15
N HIS A 140 8.60 5.18 5.54
CA HIS A 140 8.19 5.37 4.15
C HIS A 140 7.38 6.66 3.95
N SER A 141 6.44 6.97 4.86
CA SER A 141 5.63 8.20 4.75
C SER A 141 6.40 9.48 5.01
N SER A 142 7.53 9.42 5.75
CA SER A 142 8.38 10.58 6.02
C SER A 142 9.40 10.88 4.92
N GLN A 143 9.42 10.12 3.82
CA GLN A 143 10.40 10.33 2.76
C GLN A 143 10.29 11.74 2.18
N GLY A 144 11.42 12.46 2.13
CA GLY A 144 11.48 13.85 1.66
C GLY A 144 11.16 14.91 2.71
N GLN A 145 10.70 14.51 3.90
CA GLN A 145 10.53 15.42 5.03
C GLN A 145 11.87 15.67 5.74
N THR A 146 11.94 16.78 6.47
CA THR A 146 13.09 17.14 7.32
C THR A 146 12.55 17.63 8.66
N ALA A 147 13.17 17.21 9.75
CA ALA A 147 12.89 17.68 11.10
C ALA A 147 14.20 18.04 11.80
N GLU A 148 14.13 18.94 12.78
CA GLU A 148 15.31 19.30 13.58
C GLU A 148 15.87 18.07 14.32
N ARG A 149 14.98 17.26 14.89
CA ARG A 149 15.30 16.06 15.66
C ARG A 149 14.34 14.94 15.29
N VAL A 150 14.84 13.71 15.20
CA VAL A 150 14.01 12.53 14.92
C VAL A 150 14.15 11.48 16.01
N LEU A 151 13.00 10.94 16.43
CA LEU A 151 12.89 9.81 17.33
C LEU A 151 12.42 8.60 16.52
N ILE A 152 13.26 7.58 16.42
CA ILE A 152 13.03 6.41 15.57
C ILE A 152 12.80 5.22 16.48
N HIS A 153 11.59 4.68 16.47
CA HIS A 153 11.30 3.44 17.20
C HIS A 153 11.53 2.23 16.30
N VAL A 154 12.35 1.28 16.76
CA VAL A 154 12.62 0.01 16.08
C VAL A 154 12.39 -1.13 17.05
N ASP A 155 11.37 -1.95 16.79
CA ASP A 155 11.19 -3.20 17.51
C ASP A 155 11.75 -4.35 16.67
N THR A 156 12.80 -4.99 17.18
CA THR A 156 13.55 -6.06 16.52
C THR A 156 12.83 -7.41 16.50
N GLU A 157 11.73 -7.55 17.24
CA GLU A 157 10.94 -8.79 17.35
C GLU A 157 9.69 -8.78 16.46
N LEU A 158 9.39 -7.64 15.82
CA LEU A 158 8.32 -7.54 14.82
C LEU A 158 8.46 -8.60 13.73
N GLY A 159 7.38 -9.34 13.49
CA GLY A 159 7.30 -10.43 12.49
C GLY A 159 7.55 -9.99 11.04
N ALA A 160 7.62 -8.68 10.78
CA ALA A 160 7.94 -8.10 9.48
C ALA A 160 9.44 -7.77 9.36
N LYS A 161 10.31 -8.74 9.64
CA LYS A 161 11.77 -8.57 9.64
C LYS A 161 12.32 -7.96 8.36
N ASP A 162 11.70 -8.25 7.21
CA ASP A 162 12.10 -7.68 5.91
C ASP A 162 11.91 -6.14 5.82
N LEU A 163 11.05 -5.56 6.68
CA LEU A 163 10.90 -4.10 6.77
C LEU A 163 12.06 -3.47 7.56
N LEU A 164 12.69 -4.22 8.47
CA LEU A 164 13.90 -3.81 9.17
C LEU A 164 15.09 -4.08 8.27
N ASN A 165 15.52 -3.04 7.58
CA ASN A 165 16.62 -3.14 6.63
C ASN A 165 17.38 -1.82 6.56
N ARG A 166 18.47 -1.84 5.79
CA ARG A 166 19.36 -0.69 5.66
C ARG A 166 18.68 0.56 5.11
N ARG A 167 17.65 0.40 4.27
CA ARG A 167 16.88 1.54 3.71
C ARG A 167 16.00 2.19 4.77
N LEU A 168 15.34 1.41 5.62
CA LEU A 168 14.56 1.95 6.75
C LEU A 168 15.47 2.79 7.65
N ALA A 169 16.64 2.26 8.01
CA ALA A 169 17.62 3.00 8.82
C ALA A 169 18.04 4.30 8.13
N TYR A 170 18.46 4.22 6.86
CA TYR A 170 18.93 5.37 6.10
C TYR A 170 17.86 6.46 5.95
N VAL A 171 16.64 6.09 5.52
CA VAL A 171 15.56 7.07 5.32
C VAL A 171 15.21 7.72 6.64
N SER A 172 15.03 6.96 7.72
CA SER A 172 14.61 7.47 9.02
C SER A 172 15.66 8.39 9.66
N VAL A 173 16.93 7.98 9.69
CA VAL A 173 18.03 8.76 10.29
C VAL A 173 18.29 10.03 9.49
N SER A 174 18.26 9.96 8.14
CA SER A 174 18.51 11.12 7.29
C SER A 174 17.42 12.20 7.32
N ARG A 175 16.31 11.99 8.04
CA ARG A 175 15.28 13.03 8.23
C ARG A 175 15.69 14.05 9.30
N GLY A 176 16.59 13.70 10.22
CA GLY A 176 17.06 14.57 11.29
C GLY A 176 18.14 15.52 10.81
N GLN A 177 17.95 16.82 11.03
CA GLN A 177 18.94 17.84 10.70
C GLN A 177 20.05 17.93 11.75
N TRP A 178 19.69 17.84 13.04
CA TRP A 178 20.60 18.07 14.15
C TRP A 178 20.78 16.85 15.05
N ASP A 179 19.72 16.05 15.25
CA ASP A 179 19.75 14.88 16.12
C ASP A 179 18.88 13.73 15.60
N ALA A 180 19.31 12.50 15.90
CA ALA A 180 18.58 11.28 15.59
C ALA A 180 18.78 10.25 16.72
N GLN A 181 17.68 9.84 17.35
CA GLN A 181 17.71 8.86 18.45
C GLN A 181 16.94 7.61 18.05
N ILE A 182 17.57 6.44 18.21
CA ILE A 182 16.93 5.15 17.95
C ILE A 182 16.54 4.51 19.28
N LEU A 183 15.24 4.26 19.46
CA LEU A 183 14.65 3.59 20.60
C LEU A 183 14.33 2.14 20.19
N THR A 184 15.06 1.19 20.75
CA THR A 184 14.91 -0.25 20.45
C THR A 184 14.68 -1.07 21.70
N ASN A 185 13.98 -2.21 21.54
CA ASN A 185 13.82 -3.21 22.59
C ASN A 185 15.11 -4.01 22.85
N ASP A 186 15.96 -4.17 21.83
CA ASP A 186 17.19 -4.94 21.92
C ASP A 186 18.30 -4.26 21.08
N ARG A 187 19.36 -3.79 21.76
CA ARG A 187 20.48 -3.10 21.11
C ARG A 187 21.37 -4.05 20.30
N GLU A 188 21.54 -5.28 20.77
CA GLU A 188 22.45 -6.25 20.16
C GLU A 188 21.87 -6.72 18.83
N LYS A 189 20.57 -7.05 18.82
CA LYS A 189 19.85 -7.46 17.61
C LYS A 189 19.63 -6.33 16.60
N LEU A 190 19.55 -5.07 17.05
CA LEU A 190 19.27 -3.93 16.19
C LEU A 190 20.24 -3.83 15.01
N SER A 191 21.54 -3.97 15.29
CA SER A 191 22.58 -3.89 14.26
C SER A 191 22.34 -4.92 13.15
N GLN A 192 22.15 -6.18 13.55
CA GLN A 192 21.89 -7.28 12.63
C GLN A 192 20.61 -7.04 11.84
N ALA A 193 19.52 -6.65 12.51
CA ALA A 193 18.24 -6.35 11.86
C ALA A 193 18.40 -5.28 10.78
N LEU A 194 19.00 -4.12 11.10
CA LEU A 194 19.14 -3.00 10.16
C LEU A 194 20.22 -3.23 9.09
N SER A 195 21.16 -4.15 9.29
CA SER A 195 22.20 -4.47 8.29
C SER A 195 21.70 -5.31 7.12
N HIS A 196 20.49 -5.88 7.18
CA HIS A 196 19.93 -6.64 6.06
C HIS A 196 19.74 -5.73 4.84
N ASP A 197 20.22 -6.19 3.69
CA ASP A 197 19.90 -5.58 2.40
C ASP A 197 18.77 -6.35 1.73
N VAL A 198 17.74 -5.62 1.33
CA VAL A 198 16.56 -6.15 0.65
C VAL A 198 16.51 -5.53 -0.73
N SER A 199 17.54 -5.75 -1.53
CA SER A 199 17.60 -5.24 -2.90
C SER A 199 16.71 -6.06 -3.83
N HIS A 200 15.79 -5.37 -4.51
CA HIS A 200 15.01 -5.97 -5.57
C HIS A 200 15.87 -6.04 -6.83
N ASN A 201 16.05 -7.24 -7.36
CA ASN A 201 16.78 -7.43 -8.60
C ASN A 201 15.98 -6.88 -9.78
N SER A 202 16.68 -6.21 -10.69
CA SER A 202 16.09 -5.80 -11.96
C SER A 202 15.76 -7.03 -12.78
N ALA A 203 14.61 -7.03 -13.47
CA ALA A 203 14.26 -8.10 -14.42
C ALA A 203 15.28 -8.25 -15.57
N TYR A 204 16.16 -7.27 -15.76
CA TYR A 204 17.26 -7.31 -16.73
C TYR A 204 18.47 -8.15 -16.28
N GLN A 205 18.56 -8.50 -14.98
CA GLN A 205 19.61 -9.36 -14.42
C GLN A 205 19.01 -10.64 -13.83
N PRO A 206 18.58 -11.61 -14.66
CA PRO A 206 18.26 -12.93 -14.16
C PRO A 206 19.57 -13.68 -13.88
N GLU A 207 19.97 -13.78 -12.61
CA GLU A 207 20.97 -14.79 -12.24
C GLU A 207 20.45 -16.18 -12.62
N GLN A 208 21.30 -16.96 -13.29
CA GLN A 208 21.05 -18.33 -13.69
C GLN A 208 20.91 -19.24 -12.46
N ALA A 209 19.75 -19.20 -11.80
CA ALA A 209 19.33 -20.23 -10.85
C ALA A 209 18.72 -21.42 -11.61
N ILE A 210 19.50 -22.05 -12.50
CA ILE A 210 19.29 -23.43 -12.92
C ILE A 210 20.56 -24.18 -12.55
N LEU A 211 20.71 -24.45 -11.25
CA LEU A 211 21.67 -25.44 -10.78
C LEU A 211 21.21 -26.81 -11.27
N GLY A 212 21.95 -27.32 -12.25
CA GLY A 212 21.92 -28.64 -12.87
C GLY A 212 20.97 -29.70 -12.29
N VAL A 213 19.81 -29.85 -12.94
CA VAL A 213 19.16 -31.17 -13.00
C VAL A 213 19.94 -31.97 -14.04
N GLN A 214 20.87 -32.82 -13.60
CA GLN A 214 21.45 -33.85 -14.46
C GLN A 214 20.34 -34.84 -14.86
N GLN A 215 19.73 -34.64 -16.02
CA GLN A 215 18.97 -35.69 -16.68
C GLN A 215 19.97 -36.70 -17.25
N LYS A 216 20.05 -37.89 -16.64
CA LYS A 216 20.72 -39.06 -17.22
C LYS A 216 20.00 -39.43 -18.52
N ILE A 217 20.66 -39.21 -19.66
CA ILE A 217 20.22 -39.72 -20.96
C ILE A 217 20.80 -41.14 -21.10
N GLY A 218 19.92 -42.13 -21.35
CA GLY A 218 20.27 -43.53 -21.62
C GLY A 218 20.99 -43.71 -22.96
N PRO A 219 21.60 -44.89 -23.22
CA PRO A 219 22.61 -45.05 -24.26
C PRO A 219 22.05 -44.88 -25.68
N SER A 220 22.82 -44.15 -26.47
CA SER A 220 22.65 -43.83 -27.89
C SER A 220 22.89 -45.05 -28.78
N SER A 221 21.93 -45.39 -29.65
CA SER A 221 22.15 -46.31 -30.77
C SER A 221 22.84 -45.57 -31.92
N GLU A 222 24.03 -46.03 -32.30
CA GLU A 222 24.76 -45.60 -33.49
C GLU A 222 23.96 -45.85 -34.78
N ARG A 223 23.90 -44.84 -35.65
CA ARG A 223 23.81 -45.08 -37.10
C ARG A 223 24.85 -44.22 -37.82
N VAL A 224 25.79 -44.93 -38.43
CA VAL A 224 26.87 -44.46 -39.30
C VAL A 224 26.29 -43.78 -40.54
N LEU A 225 26.89 -42.64 -40.91
CA LEU A 225 26.54 -41.86 -42.10
C LEU A 225 27.52 -42.21 -43.22
N GLU A 226 27.07 -42.89 -44.28
CA GLU A 226 27.83 -43.00 -45.54
C GLU A 226 27.45 -41.84 -46.48
N ARG A 227 28.48 -41.14 -46.98
CA ARG A 227 28.39 -40.08 -47.98
C ARG A 227 28.55 -40.66 -49.39
N SER A 228 27.71 -40.25 -50.33
CA SER A 228 28.08 -40.08 -51.75
C SER A 228 27.23 -38.94 -52.36
N ILE A 229 27.84 -37.79 -52.66
CA ILE A 229 28.29 -37.30 -53.98
C ILE A 229 27.17 -37.29 -55.05
N GLY A 230 26.80 -36.10 -55.53
CA GLY A 230 26.32 -35.94 -56.91
C GLY A 230 25.23 -34.90 -57.16
N TYR A 231 25.67 -33.72 -57.62
CA TYR A 231 25.12 -32.86 -58.69
C TYR A 231 23.60 -32.80 -58.99
N GLY A 232 23.10 -31.58 -59.20
CA GLY A 232 22.15 -31.33 -60.30
C GLY A 232 21.09 -30.26 -60.09
N LEU A 233 21.43 -29.04 -60.52
CA LEU A 233 20.62 -27.95 -61.10
C LEU A 233 19.09 -28.10 -61.29
N GLY A 234 18.40 -26.99 -60.97
CA GLY A 234 17.26 -26.41 -61.71
C GLY A 234 15.90 -27.02 -61.37
N LEU A 235 14.85 -26.27 -61.03
CA LEU A 235 14.47 -24.86 -61.24
C LEU A 235 13.74 -24.36 -60.01
#